data_AF-A0A950WR73-F1
#
_entry.id   AF-A0A950WR73-F1
#
_cell.length_a   1.000
_cell.length_b   1.000
_cell.length_c   1.000
_cell.angle_alpha   90.00
_cell.angle_beta   90.00
_cell.angle_gamma   90.00
#
_symmetry.space_group_name_H-M   'P 1'
#
loop_
_entity.id
_entity.type
_entity.pdbx_description
1 polymer ?
#
loop_
_entity_poly.entity_id
_entity_poly.type
_entity_poly.pdbx_seq_one_letter_code
_entity_poly.pdbx_strand_id
1 'polypeptide(L)'
;MNDDFELVRGSGNVFRDLNLPNPGLEQFRAILAAQVIKTLDAQKLTVREAERLTGIAAADFSRIRRVKLERFTIDRLMTILDRLGQEVELSMKVRPRQQ
;
A
#
# COMPACT_ATOMS: atom_id res chain seq x y z
N MET A 1 -21.04 22.36 24.61
CA MET A 1 -21.28 21.78 23.27
C MET A 1 -21.33 20.28 23.49
N ASN A 2 -22.54 19.69 23.45
CA ASN A 2 -22.68 18.24 23.36
C ASN A 2 -22.60 17.95 21.86
N ASP A 3 -21.41 17.64 21.37
CA ASP A 3 -21.29 17.18 20.01
C ASP A 3 -21.76 15.71 19.97
N ASP A 4 -23.04 15.52 19.66
CA ASP A 4 -23.61 14.22 19.35
C ASP A 4 -23.01 13.74 18.01
N PHE A 5 -21.87 13.06 18.08
CA PHE A 5 -21.29 12.39 16.93
C PHE A 5 -21.85 10.97 16.82
N GLU A 6 -22.51 10.68 15.69
CA GLU A 6 -22.94 9.33 15.35
C GLU A 6 -21.74 8.46 14.99
N LEU A 7 -21.62 7.30 15.66
CA LEU A 7 -20.59 6.31 15.33
C LEU A 7 -21.05 5.45 14.14
N VAL A 8 -20.41 5.66 12.99
CA VAL A 8 -20.68 4.90 11.77
C VAL A 8 -19.66 3.77 11.60
N ARG A 9 -20.13 2.55 11.30
CA ARG A 9 -19.27 1.41 10.99
C ARG A 9 -18.68 1.55 9.58
N GLY A 10 -17.36 1.64 9.48
CA GLY A 10 -16.67 1.69 8.19
C GLY A 10 -16.81 0.41 7.36
N SER A 11 -16.70 0.52 6.04
CA SER A 11 -16.86 -0.60 5.11
C SER A 11 -15.65 -1.55 5.04
N GLY A 12 -14.62 -1.29 5.86
CA GLY A 12 -13.32 -1.95 5.77
C GLY A 12 -12.43 -1.40 4.65
N ASN A 13 -12.89 -0.37 3.92
CA ASN A 13 -12.12 0.37 2.94
C ASN A 13 -12.30 1.88 3.17
N VAL A 14 -11.32 2.51 3.81
CA VAL A 14 -11.36 3.95 4.14
C VAL A 14 -11.50 4.83 2.90
N PHE A 15 -10.93 4.43 1.76
CA PHE A 15 -11.07 5.18 0.52
C PHE A 15 -12.52 5.17 0.01
N ARG A 16 -13.24 4.06 0.22
CA ARG A 16 -14.67 3.96 -0.09
C ARG A 16 -15.48 4.82 0.88
N ASP A 17 -15.16 4.74 2.16
CA ASP A 17 -15.88 5.47 3.21
C ASP A 17 -15.75 6.99 3.03
N LEU A 18 -14.60 7.45 2.49
CA LEU A 18 -14.33 8.85 2.13
C LEU A 18 -14.79 9.23 0.71
N ASN A 19 -15.48 8.33 0.00
CA ASN A 19 -15.94 8.52 -1.37
C ASN A 19 -14.83 8.96 -2.36
N LEU A 20 -13.63 8.41 -2.19
CA LEU A 20 -12.50 8.69 -3.08
C LEU A 20 -12.58 7.85 -4.37
N PRO A 21 -12.03 8.36 -5.48
CA PRO A 21 -11.98 7.61 -6.73
C PRO A 21 -11.22 6.29 -6.59
N ASN A 22 -11.68 5.25 -7.30
CA ASN A 22 -11.03 3.94 -7.38
C ASN A 22 -10.64 3.35 -6.00
N PRO A 23 -11.57 3.27 -5.03
CA PRO A 23 -11.22 2.98 -3.64
C PRO A 23 -10.60 1.59 -3.44
N GLY A 24 -10.96 0.62 -4.29
CA GLY A 24 -10.34 -0.71 -4.28
C GLY A 24 -8.88 -0.68 -4.74
N LEU A 25 -8.56 0.12 -5.76
CA LEU A 25 -7.18 0.28 -6.24
C LEU A 25 -6.32 1.00 -5.21
N GLU A 26 -6.83 2.06 -4.59
CA GLU A 26 -6.09 2.80 -3.57
C GLU A 26 -5.87 1.97 -2.31
N GLN A 27 -6.88 1.21 -1.88
CA GLN A 27 -6.71 0.24 -0.80
C GLN A 27 -5.65 -0.81 -1.15
N PHE A 28 -5.67 -1.36 -2.36
CA PHE A 28 -4.70 -2.36 -2.76
C PHE A 28 -3.28 -1.79 -2.79
N ARG A 29 -3.10 -0.58 -3.34
CA ARG A 29 -1.83 0.15 -3.33
C ARG A 29 -1.32 0.39 -1.90
N ALA A 30 -2.20 0.81 -0.99
CA ALA A 30 -1.86 1.05 0.41
C ALA A 30 -1.45 -0.24 1.14
N ILE A 31 -2.15 -1.36 0.88
CA ILE A 31 -1.81 -2.67 1.45
C ILE A 31 -0.42 -3.12 0.99
N LEU A 32 -0.11 -3.03 -0.31
CA LEU A 32 1.20 -3.40 -0.83
C LEU A 32 2.31 -2.51 -0.25
N ALA A 33 2.10 -1.20 -0.18
CA ALA A 33 3.05 -0.28 0.45
C ALA A 33 3.27 -0.61 1.93
N ALA A 34 2.21 -0.95 2.67
CA ALA A 34 2.30 -1.38 4.06
C ALA A 34 3.11 -2.68 4.19
N GLN A 35 2.98 -3.64 3.27
CA GLN A 35 3.83 -4.84 3.26
C GLN A 35 5.29 -4.48 3.01
N VAL A 36 5.60 -3.54 2.10
CA VAL A 36 6.98 -3.08 1.89
C VAL A 36 7.56 -2.52 3.20
N ILE A 37 6.82 -1.63 3.89
CA ILE A 37 7.26 -1.05 5.16
C ILE A 37 7.48 -2.14 6.20
N LYS A 38 6.53 -3.06 6.34
CA LYS A 38 6.61 -4.19 7.28
C LYS A 38 7.84 -5.06 7.02
N THR A 39 8.15 -5.36 5.76
CA THR A 39 9.34 -6.14 5.39
C THR A 39 10.63 -5.40 5.73
N LEU A 40 10.71 -4.10 5.44
CA LEU A 40 11.86 -3.28 5.84
C LEU A 40 12.06 -3.26 7.36
N ASP A 41 10.98 -3.14 8.12
CA ASP A 41 11.03 -3.11 9.59
C ASP A 41 11.42 -4.48 10.17
N ALA A 42 10.84 -5.57 9.66
CA ALA A 42 11.15 -6.93 10.09
C ALA A 42 12.62 -7.30 9.85
N GLN A 43 13.16 -6.88 8.70
CA GLN A 43 14.57 -7.08 8.35
C GLN A 43 15.51 -6.00 8.92
N LYS A 44 14.96 -5.01 9.65
CA LYS A 44 15.68 -3.86 10.23
C LYS A 44 16.51 -3.08 9.21
N LEU A 45 16.01 -2.97 7.99
CA LEU A 45 16.70 -2.30 6.89
C LEU A 45 16.48 -0.78 6.93
N THR A 46 17.59 -0.05 6.91
CA THR A 46 17.59 1.35 6.50
C THR A 46 17.29 1.47 5.00
N VAL A 47 16.87 2.65 4.57
CA VAL A 47 16.60 2.90 3.14
C VAL A 47 17.83 2.71 2.24
N ARG A 48 19.05 2.89 2.78
CA ARG A 48 20.31 2.72 2.05
C ARG A 48 20.72 1.25 1.97
N GLU A 49 20.47 0.47 3.01
CA GLU A 49 20.68 -0.98 2.96
C GLU A 49 19.70 -1.64 2.00
N ALA A 50 18.43 -1.22 2.03
CA ALA A 50 17.43 -1.69 1.07
C ALA A 50 17.82 -1.35 -0.38
N GLU A 51 18.36 -0.15 -0.62
CA GLU A 51 18.90 0.22 -1.93
C GLU A 51 20.07 -0.69 -2.35
N ARG A 52 21.03 -0.95 -1.45
CA ARG A 52 22.15 -1.84 -1.73
C ARG A 52 21.70 -3.28 -2.01
N LEU A 53 20.68 -3.77 -1.30
CA LEU A 53 20.16 -5.13 -1.44
C LEU A 53 19.36 -5.30 -2.74
N THR A 54 18.53 -4.32 -3.09
CA THR A 54 17.52 -4.46 -4.14
C THR A 54 17.86 -3.70 -5.43
N GLY A 55 18.82 -2.78 -5.41
CA GLY A 55 19.10 -1.85 -6.50
C GLY A 55 18.00 -0.80 -6.75
N ILE A 56 16.98 -0.72 -5.89
CA ILE A 56 15.94 0.32 -5.95
C ILE A 56 16.42 1.56 -5.20
N ALA A 57 16.20 2.74 -5.77
CA ALA A 57 16.68 3.98 -5.19
C ALA A 57 16.18 4.18 -3.74
N ALA A 58 17.07 4.60 -2.83
CA ALA A 58 16.72 4.87 -1.42
C ALA A 58 15.59 5.91 -1.28
N ALA A 59 15.48 6.83 -2.25
CA ALA A 59 14.41 7.82 -2.31
C ALA A 59 13.03 7.19 -2.53
N ASP A 60 12.94 6.04 -3.18
CA ASP A 60 11.67 5.32 -3.36
C ASP A 60 11.21 4.73 -2.04
N PHE A 61 12.09 4.01 -1.32
CA PHE A 61 11.79 3.50 0.02
C PHE A 61 11.41 4.62 1.01
N SER A 62 12.09 5.76 0.93
CA SER A 62 11.78 6.93 1.76
C SER A 62 10.36 7.46 1.51
N ARG A 63 9.88 7.44 0.27
CA ARG A 63 8.53 7.90 -0.07
C ARG A 63 7.46 6.88 0.30
N ILE A 64 7.74 5.58 0.15
CA ILE A 64 6.86 4.52 0.63
C ILE A 64 6.66 4.63 2.14
N ARG A 65 7.73 4.79 2.93
CA ARG A 65 7.64 5.00 4.38
C ARG A 65 6.84 6.25 4.78
N ARG A 66 6.78 7.26 3.91
CA ARG A 66 6.00 8.49 4.10
C ARG A 66 4.62 8.43 3.45
N VAL A 67 4.21 7.27 2.96
CA VAL A 67 2.92 7.03 2.29
C VAL A 67 2.68 7.97 1.09
N LYS A 68 3.77 8.37 0.40
CA LYS A 68 3.70 9.15 -0.86
C LYS A 68 3.65 8.20 -2.05
N LEU A 69 2.46 7.65 -2.29
CA LEU A 69 2.23 6.51 -3.18
C LEU A 69 1.75 6.89 -4.59
N GLU A 70 1.55 8.17 -4.89
CA GLU A 70 0.84 8.66 -6.07
C GLU A 70 1.48 8.18 -7.39
N ARG A 71 2.82 8.08 -7.39
CA ARG A 71 3.64 7.65 -8.53
C ARG A 71 4.00 6.16 -8.55
N PHE A 72 3.60 5.41 -7.52
CA PHE A 72 3.87 3.98 -7.45
C PHE A 72 2.68 3.24 -8.03
N THR A 73 2.93 2.54 -9.12
CA THR A 73 1.99 1.56 -9.67
C THR A 73 1.99 0.29 -8.82
N ILE A 74 0.95 -0.52 -8.99
CA ILE A 74 0.81 -1.80 -8.29
C ILE A 74 1.97 -2.75 -8.65
N ASP A 75 2.28 -2.89 -9.94
CA ASP A 75 3.39 -3.71 -10.44
C ASP A 75 4.74 -3.26 -9.87
N ARG A 76 4.94 -1.95 -9.68
CA ARG A 76 6.16 -1.43 -9.07
C ARG A 76 6.27 -1.82 -7.60
N LEU A 77 5.18 -1.75 -6.84
CA LEU A 77 5.18 -2.18 -5.43
C LEU A 77 5.39 -3.69 -5.30
N MET A 78 4.78 -4.50 -6.16
CA MET A 78 4.99 -5.95 -6.21
C MET A 78 6.46 -6.28 -6.55
N THR A 79 7.05 -5.58 -7.52
CA THR A 79 8.48 -5.73 -7.86
C THR A 79 9.40 -5.38 -6.68
N ILE A 80 9.04 -4.36 -5.88
CA ILE A 80 9.82 -3.99 -4.69
C ILE A 80 9.74 -5.10 -3.64
N LEU A 81 8.57 -5.71 -3.43
CA LEU A 81 8.39 -6.84 -2.52
C LEU A 81 9.19 -8.06 -2.96
N ASP A 82 9.13 -8.42 -4.24
CA ASP A 82 9.93 -9.49 -4.85
C ASP A 82 11.42 -9.29 -4.59
N ARG A 83 11.95 -8.09 -4.86
CA ARG A 83 13.37 -7.78 -4.59
C ARG A 83 13.75 -7.75 -3.11
N LEU A 84 12.79 -7.56 -2.21
CA LEU A 84 12.97 -7.72 -0.76
C LEU A 84 12.83 -9.18 -0.31
N GLY A 85 12.78 -10.13 -1.25
CA GLY A 85 12.68 -11.56 -1.00
C GLY A 85 11.30 -11.99 -0.53
N GLN A 86 10.25 -11.26 -0.90
CA GLN A 86 8.87 -11.62 -0.58
C GLN A 86 8.17 -12.18 -1.81
N GLU A 87 7.47 -13.29 -1.63
CA GLU A 87 6.56 -13.82 -2.64
C GLU A 87 5.18 -13.17 -2.47
N VAL A 88 4.58 -12.69 -3.57
CA VAL A 88 3.28 -12.02 -3.55
C VAL A 88 2.27 -12.85 -4.33
N GLU A 89 1.33 -13.46 -3.63
CA GLU A 89 0.20 -14.17 -4.23
C GLU A 89 -1.04 -13.26 -4.32
N LEU A 90 -1.67 -13.22 -5.50
CA LEU A 90 -2.90 -12.46 -5.74
C LEU A 90 -4.03 -13.39 -6.18
N SER A 91 -5.15 -13.34 -5.47
CA SER A 91 -6.41 -13.94 -5.91
C SER A 91 -7.39 -12.85 -6.37
N MET A 92 -7.83 -12.91 -7.63
CA MET A 92 -8.76 -11.94 -8.22
C MET A 92 -10.05 -12.61 -8.68
N LYS A 93 -11.18 -11.94 -8.43
CA LYS A 93 -12.49 -12.31 -8.97
C LYS A 93 -13.00 -11.18 -9.87
N VAL A 94 -13.27 -11.49 -11.13
CA VAL A 94 -13.83 -10.53 -12.10
C VAL A 94 -15.33 -10.78 -12.22
N ARG A 95 -16.13 -9.71 -12.14
CA ARG A 95 -17.59 -9.76 -12.29
C ARG A 95 -18.05 -8.58 -13.16
N PRO A 96 -19.14 -8.73 -13.93
CA PRO A 96 -19.78 -7.60 -14.61
C PRO A 96 -20.14 -6.51 -13.60
N ARG A 97 -19.94 -5.25 -14.00
CA ARG A 97 -20.39 -4.10 -13.21
C ARG A 97 -21.91 -4.03 -13.31
N GLN A 98 -22.61 -4.14 -12.19
CA GLN A 98 -24.03 -3.79 -12.14
C GLN A 98 -24.11 -2.27 -12.35
N GLN A 99 -24.67 -1.86 -13.48
CA GLN A 99 -25.00 -0.47 -13.78
C GLN A 99 -26.33 -0.12 -13.14
#